data_AF-A0A1G7HBU6-F1
#
_entry.id   AF-A0A1G7HBU6-F1
#
_cell.length_a   1.000
_cell.length_b   1.000
_cell.length_c   1.000
_cell.angle_alpha   90.00
_cell.angle_beta   90.00
_cell.angle_gamma   90.00
#
_symmetry.space_group_name_H-M   'P 1'
#
loop_
_entity.id
_entity.type
_entity.pdbx_description
1 polymer ?
#
loop_
_entity_poly.entity_id
_entity_poly.type
_entity_poly.pdbx_seq_one_letter_code
_entity_poly.pdbx_strand_id
1 'polypeptide(L)'
;MPVFYTISSVRSDLSRYKKNNSYSNCCNDLCSFFLNKSIDDIFSLPQILYDNGDFRYLKSRLDNSNNGKGKSCGYRLYYYVDREKECVTLLGFYPKVGKYGKPDISKAEEKQMILDYKEELRAGLLVEHSIKKNFVEEVEV
;
A
#
# COMPACT_ATOMS: atom_id res chain seq x y z
N MET A 1 5.52 9.98 -13.80
CA MET A 1 4.54 9.09 -13.12
C MET A 1 5.36 8.29 -12.15
N PRO A 2 5.01 8.26 -10.86
CA PRO A 2 5.89 7.69 -9.86
C PRO A 2 6.07 6.19 -10.05
N VAL A 3 7.24 5.69 -9.63
CA VAL A 3 7.54 4.25 -9.59
C VAL A 3 6.99 3.67 -8.30
N PHE A 4 6.34 2.51 -8.37
CA PHE A 4 5.72 1.87 -7.21
C PHE A 4 6.46 0.61 -6.79
N TYR A 5 6.66 0.45 -5.50
CA TYR A 5 7.30 -0.72 -4.90
C TYR A 5 6.40 -1.33 -3.83
N THR A 6 6.65 -2.60 -3.52
CA THR A 6 6.04 -3.30 -2.38
C THR A 6 7.12 -4.00 -1.59
N ILE A 7 6.85 -4.19 -0.29
CA ILE A 7 7.54 -5.18 0.52
C ILE A 7 6.85 -6.55 0.46
N SER A 8 7.52 -7.61 0.89
CA SER A 8 7.05 -9.00 0.83
C SER A 8 5.75 -9.24 1.58
N SER A 9 5.55 -8.58 2.72
CA SER A 9 4.32 -8.70 3.52
C SER A 9 3.09 -8.19 2.75
N VAL A 10 3.21 -7.06 2.06
CA VAL A 10 2.14 -6.52 1.19
C VAL A 10 1.81 -7.49 0.07
N ARG A 11 2.82 -8.06 -0.61
CA ARG A 11 2.59 -9.05 -1.68
C ARG A 11 1.85 -10.29 -1.15
N SER A 12 2.23 -10.74 0.04
CA SER A 12 1.58 -11.87 0.71
C SER A 12 0.13 -11.57 1.07
N ASP A 13 -0.13 -10.37 1.57
CA ASP A 13 -1.49 -9.89 1.88
C ASP A 13 -2.36 -9.80 0.63
N LEU A 14 -1.87 -9.19 -0.45
CA LEU A 14 -2.60 -9.09 -1.71
C LEU A 14 -2.93 -10.48 -2.29
N SER A 15 -1.96 -11.39 -2.29
CA SER A 15 -2.16 -12.77 -2.76
C SER A 15 -3.21 -13.51 -1.93
N ARG A 16 -3.26 -13.26 -0.62
CA ARG A 16 -4.26 -13.84 0.28
C ARG A 16 -5.65 -13.24 0.06
N TYR A 17 -5.75 -11.93 -0.14
CA TYR A 17 -7.02 -11.24 -0.30
C TYR A 17 -7.67 -11.53 -1.65
N LYS A 18 -6.86 -11.63 -2.73
CA LYS A 18 -7.33 -11.99 -4.08
C LYS A 18 -8.13 -13.31 -4.11
N LYS A 19 -7.74 -14.28 -3.27
CA LYS A 19 -8.41 -15.60 -3.16
C LYS A 19 -9.79 -15.56 -2.48
N ASN A 20 -10.21 -14.41 -1.95
CA ASN A 20 -11.48 -14.25 -1.26
C ASN A 20 -12.34 -13.25 -2.02
N ASN A 21 -13.53 -13.67 -2.47
CA ASN A 21 -14.44 -12.87 -3.27
C ASN A 21 -14.77 -11.50 -2.65
N SER A 22 -14.78 -11.37 -1.32
CA SER A 22 -15.05 -10.08 -0.66
C SER A 22 -13.91 -9.05 -0.80
N TYR A 23 -12.74 -9.46 -1.28
CA TYR A 23 -11.54 -8.64 -1.39
C TYR A 23 -10.78 -8.84 -2.72
N SER A 24 -11.37 -9.55 -3.69
CA SER A 24 -10.71 -9.90 -4.96
C SER A 24 -10.27 -8.69 -5.78
N ASN A 25 -10.97 -7.55 -5.65
CA ASN A 25 -10.65 -6.30 -6.34
C ASN A 25 -9.56 -5.45 -5.65
N CYS A 26 -8.94 -5.93 -4.57
CA CYS A 26 -8.05 -5.12 -3.75
C CYS A 26 -6.87 -4.48 -4.51
N CYS A 27 -6.34 -5.16 -5.53
CA CYS A 27 -5.26 -4.62 -6.35
C CYS A 27 -5.75 -3.53 -7.32
N ASN A 28 -6.98 -3.69 -7.86
CA ASN A 28 -7.62 -2.66 -8.67
C ASN A 28 -7.96 -1.42 -7.83
N ASP A 29 -8.40 -1.61 -6.58
CA ASP A 29 -8.66 -0.52 -5.63
C ASP A 29 -7.37 0.25 -5.31
N LEU A 30 -6.24 -0.44 -5.14
CA LEU A 30 -4.91 0.18 -4.98
C LEU A 30 -4.49 0.96 -6.23
N CYS A 31 -4.58 0.36 -7.41
CA CYS A 31 -4.26 1.04 -8.67
C CYS A 31 -5.11 2.30 -8.84
N SER A 32 -6.42 2.19 -8.63
CA SER A 32 -7.36 3.31 -8.75
C SER A 32 -7.08 4.42 -7.75
N PHE A 33 -6.62 4.08 -6.54
CA PHE A 33 -6.22 5.07 -5.54
C PHE A 33 -5.05 5.94 -6.01
N PHE A 34 -4.08 5.38 -6.72
CA PHE A 34 -2.90 6.12 -7.20
C PHE A 34 -3.03 6.65 -8.63
N LEU A 35 -3.97 6.14 -9.41
CA LEU A 35 -4.16 6.52 -10.80
C LEU A 35 -4.32 8.04 -10.95
N ASN A 36 -3.62 8.60 -11.94
CA ASN A 36 -3.60 10.02 -12.29
C ASN A 36 -3.08 10.98 -11.21
N LYS A 37 -2.47 10.47 -10.12
CA LYS A 37 -1.80 11.32 -9.13
C LYS A 37 -0.32 11.48 -9.48
N SER A 38 0.15 12.72 -9.44
CA SER A 38 1.59 13.01 -9.46
C SER A 38 2.24 12.60 -8.13
N ILE A 39 3.57 12.57 -8.08
CA ILE A 39 4.28 12.36 -6.82
C ILE A 39 3.91 13.44 -5.79
N ASP A 40 3.71 14.69 -6.24
CA ASP A 40 3.34 15.83 -5.40
C ASP A 40 1.93 15.70 -4.82
N ASP A 41 0.97 15.22 -5.62
CA ASP A 41 -0.40 14.96 -5.15
C ASP A 41 -0.41 13.88 -4.06
N ILE A 42 0.39 12.82 -4.24
CA ILE A 42 0.52 11.73 -3.26
C ILE A 42 1.23 12.23 -2.00
N PHE A 43 2.32 12.98 -2.18
CA PHE A 43 3.12 13.54 -1.09
C PHE A 43 2.31 14.49 -0.22
N SER A 44 1.32 15.19 -0.81
CA SER A 44 0.46 16.17 -0.13
C SER A 44 -0.74 15.54 0.60
N LEU A 45 -0.87 14.21 0.63
CA LEU A 45 -1.99 13.55 1.31
C LEU A 45 -1.96 13.81 2.83
N PRO A 46 -3.13 14.06 3.46
CA PRO A 46 -3.19 14.75 4.75
C PRO A 46 -2.79 13.92 5.97
N GLN A 47 -2.81 12.58 5.90
CA GLN A 47 -2.51 11.73 7.06
C GLN A 47 -1.03 11.31 7.04
N ILE A 48 -0.19 12.25 7.46
CA ILE A 48 1.25 12.09 7.63
C ILE A 48 1.53 11.46 8.99
N LEU A 49 2.26 10.34 8.98
CA LEU A 49 2.73 9.66 10.19
C LEU A 49 4.16 10.09 10.56
N TYR A 50 4.97 10.41 9.56
CA TYR A 50 6.32 10.94 9.72
C TYR A 50 6.71 11.77 8.50
N ASP A 51 7.47 12.85 8.72
CA ASP A 51 7.96 13.78 7.70
C ASP A 51 9.41 14.16 8.02
N ASN A 52 10.29 14.12 7.02
CA ASN A 52 11.65 14.63 7.11
C ASN A 52 12.01 15.62 5.99
N GLY A 53 11.01 16.17 5.28
CA GLY A 53 11.18 17.11 4.17
C GLY A 53 10.99 16.44 2.81
N ASP A 54 11.88 15.50 2.46
CA ASP A 54 11.90 14.84 1.14
C ASP A 54 11.21 13.47 1.14
N PHE A 55 10.98 12.93 2.35
CA PHE A 55 10.37 11.64 2.57
C PHE A 55 9.19 11.75 3.53
N ARG A 56 8.09 11.11 3.16
CA ARG A 56 6.91 11.00 4.03
C ARG A 56 6.50 9.57 4.23
N TYR A 57 6.22 9.23 5.48
CA TYR A 57 5.45 8.06 5.83
C TYR A 57 3.99 8.46 5.93
N LEU A 58 3.16 7.88 5.07
CA LEU A 58 1.76 8.27 4.91
C LEU A 58 0.85 7.10 5.22
N LYS A 59 -0.34 7.46 5.68
CA LYS A 59 -1.46 6.55 5.83
C LYS A 59 -2.62 7.02 4.99
N SER A 60 -3.37 6.09 4.41
CA SER A 60 -4.55 6.41 3.62
C SER A 60 -5.64 5.37 3.80
N ARG A 61 -6.88 5.81 3.53
CA ARG A 61 -8.07 4.96 3.56
C ARG A 61 -8.58 4.79 2.13
N LEU A 62 -8.73 3.54 1.72
CA LEU A 62 -9.22 3.19 0.39
C LEU A 62 -10.61 2.58 0.54
N ASP A 63 -11.43 2.74 -0.50
CA ASP A 63 -12.67 2.00 -0.65
C ASP A 63 -12.38 0.52 -0.94
N ASN A 64 -13.31 -0.37 -0.57
CA ASN A 64 -13.34 -1.73 -1.10
C ASN A 64 -14.48 -1.79 -2.11
N SER A 65 -14.15 -1.84 -3.39
CA SER A 65 -15.15 -1.78 -4.46
C SER A 65 -16.10 -2.98 -4.46
N ASN A 66 -15.72 -4.12 -3.87
CA ASN A 66 -16.59 -5.30 -3.79
C ASN A 66 -17.74 -5.18 -2.81
N ASN A 67 -17.67 -4.26 -1.82
CA ASN A 67 -18.69 -4.20 -0.77
C ASN A 67 -19.61 -2.98 -0.85
N GLY A 68 -19.32 -1.99 -1.70
CA GLY A 68 -20.15 -0.80 -1.90
C GLY A 68 -20.35 0.08 -0.65
N LYS A 69 -19.62 -0.15 0.44
CA LYS A 69 -19.82 0.49 1.75
C LYS A 69 -18.88 1.68 1.99
N GLY A 70 -18.16 2.11 0.97
CA GLY A 70 -17.24 3.24 1.02
C GLY A 70 -16.04 3.03 1.97
N LYS A 71 -15.33 4.13 2.24
CA LYS A 71 -14.00 4.07 2.89
C LYS A 71 -14.08 3.59 4.32
N SER A 72 -15.22 3.68 4.99
CA SER A 72 -15.42 3.21 6.38
C SER A 72 -15.25 1.69 6.50
N CYS A 73 -15.59 0.93 5.45
CA CYS A 73 -15.49 -0.52 5.37
C CYS A 73 -14.44 -1.02 4.36
N GLY A 74 -13.60 -0.14 3.83
CA GLY A 74 -12.54 -0.48 2.89
C GLY A 74 -11.22 -0.89 3.56
N TYR A 75 -10.11 -0.33 3.09
CA TYR A 75 -8.76 -0.70 3.50
C TYR A 75 -8.02 0.42 4.24
N ARG A 76 -6.98 0.04 5.00
CA ARG A 76 -5.90 0.94 5.40
C ARG A 76 -4.67 0.63 4.56
N LEU A 77 -4.01 1.69 4.10
CA LEU A 77 -2.77 1.64 3.36
C LEU A 77 -1.71 2.48 4.09
N TYR A 78 -0.51 1.92 4.23
CA TYR A 78 0.67 2.54 4.81
C TYR A 78 1.79 2.46 3.78
N TYR A 79 2.45 3.58 3.50
CA TYR A 79 3.42 3.67 2.42
C TYR A 79 4.41 4.80 2.65
N TYR A 80 5.61 4.62 2.13
CA TYR A 80 6.62 5.66 2.00
C TYR A 80 6.50 6.36 0.65
N VAL A 81 6.74 7.66 0.65
CA VAL A 81 6.88 8.47 -0.57
C VAL A 81 8.22 9.18 -0.50
N ASP A 82 9.01 9.04 -1.56
CA ASP A 82 10.28 9.73 -1.78
C ASP A 82 10.07 10.65 -2.98
N ARG A 83 10.09 11.97 -2.73
CA ARG A 83 9.82 12.97 -3.75
C ARG A 83 11.00 13.13 -4.71
N GLU A 84 12.23 13.02 -4.20
CA GLU A 84 13.43 13.16 -5.03
C GLU A 84 13.59 12.01 -6.02
N LYS A 85 13.27 10.78 -5.58
CA LYS A 85 13.33 9.58 -6.45
C LYS A 85 12.04 9.32 -7.21
N GLU A 86 11.03 10.17 -7.07
CA GLU A 86 9.69 10.00 -7.62
C GLU A 86 9.12 8.59 -7.38
N CYS A 87 9.23 8.06 -6.16
CA CYS A 87 8.79 6.69 -5.88
C CYS A 87 7.91 6.55 -4.63
N VAL A 88 7.12 5.48 -4.65
CA VAL A 88 6.16 5.14 -3.60
C VAL A 88 6.35 3.67 -3.21
N THR A 89 6.65 3.39 -1.95
CA THR A 89 6.80 2.00 -1.45
C THR A 89 5.67 1.66 -0.50
N LEU A 90 4.86 0.65 -0.85
CA LEU A 90 3.78 0.15 -0.02
C LEU A 90 4.36 -0.77 1.06
N LEU A 91 4.01 -0.47 2.31
CA LEU A 91 4.52 -1.16 3.49
C LEU A 91 3.46 -1.99 4.21
N GLY A 92 2.19 -1.58 4.11
CA GLY A 92 1.11 -2.29 4.77
C GLY A 92 -0.22 -2.01 4.08
N PHE A 93 -0.99 -3.06 3.83
CA PHE A 93 -2.30 -2.95 3.21
C PHE A 93 -3.24 -4.01 3.77
N TYR A 94 -4.33 -3.59 4.41
CA TYR A 94 -5.26 -4.54 5.03
C TYR A 94 -6.69 -4.02 5.13
N PRO A 95 -7.72 -4.90 5.08
CA PRO A 95 -9.10 -4.52 5.29
C PRO A 95 -9.33 -3.98 6.70
N LYS A 96 -10.26 -3.04 6.85
CA LYS A 96 -10.64 -2.53 8.17
C LYS A 96 -11.67 -3.41 8.89
N VAL A 97 -12.41 -4.21 8.12
CA VAL A 97 -13.54 -5.02 8.59
C VAL A 97 -13.55 -6.40 7.92
N GLY A 98 -14.32 -7.33 8.49
CA GLY A 98 -14.50 -8.68 7.97
C GLY A 98 -13.37 -9.63 8.36
N LYS A 99 -13.20 -10.72 7.60
CA LYS A 99 -12.32 -11.85 7.94
C LYS A 99 -10.86 -11.45 8.19
N TYR A 100 -10.34 -10.49 7.42
CA TYR A 100 -8.98 -9.95 7.57
C TYR A 100 -8.97 -8.55 8.19
N GLY A 101 -10.11 -8.12 8.73
CA GLY A 101 -10.29 -6.84 9.39
C GLY A 101 -9.46 -6.75 10.67
N LYS A 102 -8.70 -5.68 10.83
CA LYS A 102 -8.02 -5.39 12.09
C LYS A 102 -8.10 -3.90 12.46
N PRO A 103 -7.90 -3.54 13.74
CA PRO A 103 -7.82 -2.13 14.15
C PRO A 103 -6.64 -1.40 13.51
N ASP A 104 -6.40 -0.16 13.94
CA ASP A 104 -5.15 0.52 13.61
C ASP A 104 -3.94 -0.28 14.08
N ILE A 105 -2.83 -0.17 13.35
CA ILE A 105 -1.58 -0.80 13.80
C ILE A 105 -1.09 -0.15 15.09
N SER A 106 -0.55 -0.98 15.97
CA SER A 106 0.19 -0.51 17.15
C SER A 106 1.52 0.13 16.75
N LYS A 107 2.13 0.90 17.66
CA LYS A 107 3.49 1.44 17.46
C LYS A 107 4.55 0.35 17.24
N ALA A 108 4.33 -0.84 17.81
CA ALA A 108 5.23 -1.97 17.64
C ALA A 108 5.13 -2.55 16.23
N GLU A 109 3.90 -2.74 15.72
CA GLU A 109 3.67 -3.17 14.33
C GLU A 109 4.19 -2.13 13.33
N GLU A 110 4.00 -0.84 13.60
CA GLU A 110 4.56 0.25 12.78
C GLU A 110 6.09 0.19 12.73
N LYS A 111 6.74 0.05 13.89
CA LYS A 111 8.21 -0.08 13.96
C LYS A 111 8.69 -1.31 13.17
N GLN A 112 8.01 -2.44 13.30
CA GLN A 112 8.36 -3.65 12.57
C GLN A 112 8.24 -3.44 11.06
N MET A 113 7.14 -2.85 10.60
CA MET A 113 6.91 -2.53 9.19
C MET A 113 8.02 -1.64 8.58
N ILE A 114 8.52 -0.67 9.36
CA ILE A 114 9.64 0.19 8.95
C ILE A 114 10.96 -0.58 8.93
N LEU A 115 11.17 -1.50 9.88
CA LEU A 115 12.36 -2.37 9.88
C LEU A 115 12.38 -3.29 8.67
N ASP A 116 11.28 -3.96 8.38
CA ASP A 116 11.12 -4.85 7.22
C ASP A 116 11.43 -4.10 5.91
N TYR A 117 10.89 -2.88 5.77
CA TYR A 117 11.21 -2.01 4.64
C TYR A 117 12.71 -1.72 4.50
N LYS A 118 13.36 -1.32 5.60
CA LYS A 118 14.79 -0.99 5.58
C LYS A 118 15.66 -2.22 5.27
N GLU A 119 15.22 -3.40 5.68
CA GLU A 119 15.90 -4.66 5.38
C GLU A 119 15.73 -5.04 3.92
N GLU A 120 14.50 -5.05 3.41
CA GLU A 120 14.23 -5.36 1.99
C GLU A 120 14.86 -4.33 1.05
N LEU A 121 14.87 -3.05 1.40
CA LEU A 121 15.55 -2.01 0.62
C LEU A 121 17.07 -2.28 0.53
N ARG A 122 17.72 -2.58 1.66
CA ARG A 122 19.16 -2.88 1.70
C ARG A 122 19.52 -4.17 0.96
N ALA A 123 18.63 -5.16 0.99
CA ALA A 123 18.81 -6.43 0.32
C ALA A 123 18.38 -6.41 -1.17
N GLY A 124 17.82 -5.30 -1.67
CA GLY A 124 17.31 -5.22 -3.05
C GLY A 124 16.08 -6.10 -3.32
N LEU A 125 15.25 -6.35 -2.31
CA LEU A 125 14.09 -7.25 -2.36
C LEU A 125 12.75 -6.55 -2.63
N LEU A 126 12.78 -5.23 -2.76
CA LEU A 126 11.60 -4.46 -3.17
C LEU A 126 11.21 -4.87 -4.59
N VAL A 127 9.93 -5.15 -4.80
CA VAL A 127 9.41 -5.49 -6.13
C VAL A 127 8.73 -4.26 -6.71
N GLU A 128 9.14 -3.87 -7.91
CA GLU A 128 8.56 -2.78 -8.71
C GLU A 128 7.21 -3.19 -9.32
N HIS A 129 6.27 -2.25 -9.42
CA HIS A 129 4.92 -2.44 -9.95
C HIS A 129 4.52 -1.30 -10.89
N SER A 130 3.70 -1.64 -11.90
CA SER A 130 3.02 -0.65 -12.74
C SER A 130 1.55 -0.54 -12.36
N ILE A 131 1.13 0.65 -11.91
CA ILE A 131 -0.27 0.91 -11.53
C ILE A 131 -1.25 0.90 -12.72
N LYS A 132 -0.75 0.89 -13.95
CA LYS A 132 -1.58 0.79 -15.17
C LYS A 132 -2.03 -0.64 -15.48
N LYS A 133 -1.34 -1.65 -14.96
CA LYS A 133 -1.63 -3.06 -15.21
C LYS A 133 -2.30 -3.70 -14.00
N ASN A 134 -1.54 -3.88 -12.92
CA ASN A 134 -2.02 -4.32 -11.62
C ASN A 134 -0.87 -4.27 -10.59
N PHE A 135 -1.21 -4.16 -9.31
CA PHE A 135 -0.27 -4.56 -8.26
C PHE A 135 -0.22 -6.09 -8.20
N VAL A 136 0.99 -6.66 -8.33
CA VAL A 136 1.29 -8.09 -8.47
C VAL A 136 0.88 -8.63 -9.85
N GLU A 137 1.85 -8.65 -10.77
CA GLU A 137 1.83 -9.61 -11.88
C GLU A 137 2.03 -11.00 -11.26
N GLU A 138 1.13 -11.93 -11.57
CA GLU A 138 1.34 -13.34 -11.26
C GLU A 138 2.59 -13.78 -12.02
N VAL A 139 3.60 -14.28 -11.31
CA VAL A 139 4.56 -15.18 -11.95
C VAL A 139 3.74 -16.43 -12.24
N GLU A 140 3.25 -16.57 -13.48
CA GLU A 140 2.80 -17.86 -13.97
C GLU A 140 3.97 -18.84 -13.78
N VAL A 141 3.76 -19.84 -12.92
CA VAL A 141 4.66 -20.99 -12.76
C VAL A 141 4.22 -22.05 -13.75
#